data_AF-A0A7D5QFS1-F1
#
_entry.id   AF-A0A7D5QFS1-F1
#
_cell.length_a   1.000
_cell.length_b   1.000
_cell.length_c   1.000
_cell.angle_alpha   90.00
_cell.angle_beta   90.00
_cell.angle_gamma   90.00
#
_symmetry.space_group_name_H-M   'P 1'
#
loop_
_entity.id
_entity.type
_entity.pdbx_description
1 polymer ?
#
loop_
_entity_poly.entity_id
_entity_poly.type
_entity_poly.pdbx_seq_one_letter_code
_entity_poly.pdbx_strand_id
1 'polypeptide(L)'
;MTVSLRTLDDGAWVSLDDERRAGASELWYVAGVCGCPVADLVVEGITDVAVDGRTVAAETYGTCIRCGASVTTGPVPVGRLVGAGFEPLAAGAVRTPGGGGDNRK
;
A
#
# COMPACT_ATOMS: atom_id res chain seq x y z
N MET A 1 0.04 -13.16 -16.31
CA MET A 1 -0.25 -11.90 -17.02
C MET A 1 -0.90 -10.97 -16.02
N THR A 2 -0.35 -9.79 -15.80
CA THR A 2 -0.81 -8.83 -14.78
C THR A 2 -1.31 -7.60 -15.51
N VAL A 3 -2.54 -7.17 -15.22
CA VAL A 3 -3.12 -5.94 -15.78
C VAL A 3 -3.08 -4.89 -14.69
N SER A 4 -2.44 -3.75 -14.97
CA SER A 4 -2.41 -2.62 -14.05
C SER A 4 -3.65 -1.74 -14.26
N LEU A 5 -4.42 -1.54 -13.19
CA LEU A 5 -5.56 -0.62 -13.14
C LEU A 5 -5.22 0.53 -12.19
N ARG A 6 -5.55 1.76 -12.58
CA ARG A 6 -5.29 2.96 -11.78
C ARG A 6 -6.25 4.12 -12.07
N THR A 7 -6.54 4.92 -11.06
CA THR A 7 -7.12 6.27 -11.21
C THR A 7 -6.04 7.22 -11.79
N LEU A 8 -6.41 8.31 -12.46
CA LEU A 8 -5.46 9.27 -13.08
C LEU A 8 -5.38 10.59 -12.30
N ASP A 9 -5.74 10.56 -11.02
CA ASP A 9 -5.51 11.65 -10.08
C ASP A 9 -4.20 11.40 -9.31
N ASP A 10 -3.41 12.47 -9.15
CA ASP A 10 -2.08 12.47 -8.53
C ASP A 10 -2.20 12.63 -7.00
N GLY A 11 -3.19 11.96 -6.40
CA GLY A 11 -3.48 11.98 -4.97
C GLY A 11 -2.28 11.56 -4.11
N ALA A 12 -2.45 11.54 -2.78
CA ALA A 12 -1.36 11.34 -1.84
C ALA A 12 -0.45 10.13 -2.17
N TRP A 13 0.86 10.28 -1.96
CA TRP A 13 1.88 9.26 -2.19
C TRP A 13 2.89 9.22 -1.03
N VAL A 14 3.62 8.11 -0.91
CA VAL A 14 4.75 8.00 0.01
C VAL A 14 5.98 8.65 -0.64
N SER A 15 6.48 9.74 -0.07
CA SER A 15 7.74 10.36 -0.53
C SER A 15 8.93 9.69 0.14
N LEU A 16 9.91 9.23 -0.65
CA LEU A 16 11.20 8.74 -0.15
C LEU A 16 12.31 9.39 -0.99
N ASP A 17 13.22 10.11 -0.34
CA ASP A 17 14.26 10.93 -0.99
C ASP A 17 13.70 11.84 -2.08
N ASP A 18 12.56 12.50 -1.79
CA ASP A 18 11.81 13.37 -2.70
C ASP A 18 11.28 12.70 -3.98
N GLU A 19 11.34 11.37 -4.05
CA GLU A 19 10.75 10.59 -5.14
C GLU A 19 9.35 10.08 -4.77
N ARG A 20 8.45 10.09 -5.77
CA ARG A 20 7.10 9.56 -5.62
C ARG A 20 7.14 8.02 -5.58
N ARG A 21 6.88 7.44 -4.41
CA ARG A 21 6.75 5.99 -4.20
C ARG A 21 5.32 5.68 -3.75
N ALA A 22 4.81 4.50 -4.11
CA ALA A 22 3.54 3.93 -3.63
C ALA A 22 2.41 4.95 -3.44
N GLY A 23 1.64 5.20 -4.50
CA GLY A 23 0.64 6.26 -4.53
C GLY A 23 -0.80 5.79 -4.44
N ALA A 24 -1.67 6.76 -4.15
CA ALA A 24 -3.05 6.72 -4.63
C ALA A 24 -3.07 6.33 -6.12
N SER A 25 -4.14 5.67 -6.52
CA SER A 25 -4.34 5.11 -7.85
C SER A 25 -3.64 3.78 -8.11
N GLU A 26 -2.85 3.19 -7.22
CA GLU A 26 -2.26 1.86 -7.48
C GLU A 26 -3.24 0.69 -7.25
N LEU A 27 -2.97 -0.44 -7.90
CA LEU A 27 -3.63 -1.72 -7.59
C LEU A 27 -2.74 -2.55 -6.66
N TRP A 28 -3.20 -2.82 -5.44
CA TRP A 28 -2.51 -3.62 -4.45
C TRP A 28 -3.22 -4.95 -4.21
N TYR A 29 -2.46 -6.02 -4.03
CA TYR A 29 -3.00 -7.32 -3.62
C TYR A 29 -2.87 -7.45 -2.11
N VAL A 30 -3.97 -7.34 -1.38
CA VAL A 30 -3.93 -7.26 0.09
C VAL A 30 -4.76 -8.36 0.74
N ALA A 31 -4.14 -9.20 1.56
CA ALA A 31 -4.84 -10.24 2.31
C ALA A 31 -5.45 -9.68 3.61
N GLY A 32 -6.60 -10.22 4.02
CA GLY A 32 -7.18 -9.96 5.34
C GLY A 32 -7.88 -8.61 5.53
N VAL A 33 -8.15 -7.88 4.45
CA VAL A 33 -8.81 -6.55 4.50
C VAL A 33 -10.30 -6.60 4.13
N CYS A 34 -10.77 -7.69 3.52
CA CYS A 34 -12.18 -7.94 3.26
C CYS A 34 -12.46 -9.45 3.22
N GLY A 35 -13.67 -9.87 2.85
CA GLY A 35 -14.03 -11.30 2.74
C GLY A 35 -13.36 -12.07 1.59
N CYS A 36 -12.58 -11.40 0.73
CA CYS A 36 -11.78 -12.08 -0.29
C CYS A 36 -10.51 -12.68 0.33
N PRO A 37 -10.03 -13.85 -0.13
CA PRO A 37 -8.73 -14.38 0.31
C PRO A 37 -7.58 -13.39 0.10
N VAL A 38 -7.61 -12.72 -1.05
CA VAL A 38 -6.75 -11.57 -1.39
C VAL A 38 -7.65 -10.54 -2.07
N ALA A 39 -7.65 -9.30 -1.56
CA ALA A 39 -8.33 -8.18 -2.16
C ALA A 39 -7.51 -7.63 -3.33
N ASP A 40 -8.18 -7.37 -4.44
CA ASP A 40 -7.67 -6.58 -5.56
C ASP A 40 -8.01 -5.11 -5.23
N LEU A 41 -7.20 -4.47 -4.40
CA LEU A 41 -7.50 -3.16 -3.81
C LEU A 41 -7.01 -2.04 -4.73
N VAL A 42 -7.93 -1.26 -5.29
CA VAL A 42 -7.59 0.04 -5.89
C VAL A 42 -7.41 1.03 -4.75
N VAL A 43 -6.18 1.51 -4.57
CA VAL A 43 -5.81 2.52 -3.59
C VAL A 43 -6.39 3.85 -4.06
N GLU A 44 -7.21 4.48 -3.23
CA GLU A 44 -7.86 5.76 -3.55
C GLU A 44 -7.22 6.92 -2.77
N GLY A 45 -6.54 6.62 -1.65
CA GLY A 45 -5.70 7.58 -0.97
C GLY A 45 -4.79 6.97 0.09
N ILE A 46 -3.69 7.65 0.39
CA ILE A 46 -2.77 7.32 1.47
C ILE A 46 -3.15 8.19 2.68
N THR A 47 -3.35 7.55 3.84
CA THR A 47 -3.81 8.22 5.06
C THR A 47 -2.73 8.38 6.10
N ASP A 48 -1.73 7.48 6.12
CA ASP A 48 -0.59 7.54 7.02
C ASP A 48 0.60 6.74 6.45
N VAL A 49 1.80 6.98 7.00
CA VAL A 49 3.03 6.25 6.68
C VAL A 49 3.64 5.69 7.96
N ALA A 50 3.96 4.40 7.95
CA ALA A 50 4.62 3.72 9.06
C ALA A 50 5.97 3.15 8.64
N VAL A 51 6.90 3.08 9.58
CA VAL A 51 8.20 2.43 9.40
C VAL A 51 8.43 1.45 10.54
N ASP A 52 8.75 0.20 10.21
CA ASP A 52 9.17 -0.83 11.16
C ASP A 52 10.51 -1.43 10.74
N GLY A 53 11.55 -1.07 11.49
CA GLY A 53 12.93 -1.37 11.14
C GLY A 53 13.29 -0.79 9.78
N ARG A 54 13.35 -1.65 8.76
CA ARG A 54 13.62 -1.25 7.37
C ARG A 54 12.40 -1.33 6.47
N THR A 55 11.26 -1.78 6.97
CA THR A 55 10.03 -1.88 6.17
C THR A 55 9.33 -0.54 6.19
N VAL A 56 9.03 0.01 5.01
CA VAL A 56 8.15 1.17 4.86
C VAL A 56 6.77 0.63 4.52
N ALA A 57 5.75 1.14 5.20
CA ALA A 57 4.36 0.78 5.01
C ALA A 57 3.49 2.04 4.91
N ALA A 58 2.32 1.89 4.30
CA ALA A 58 1.34 2.96 4.20
C ALA A 58 -0.02 2.45 4.66
N GLU A 59 -0.74 3.29 5.40
CA GLU A 59 -2.17 3.14 5.59
C GLU A 59 -2.90 3.77 4.40
N THR A 60 -3.95 3.11 3.94
CA THR A 60 -4.70 3.55 2.77
C THR A 60 -6.18 3.27 2.92
N TYR A 61 -7.00 4.08 2.25
CA TYR A 61 -8.37 3.71 1.91
C TYR A 61 -8.50 3.39 0.41
N GLY A 62 -9.41 2.48 0.09
CA GLY A 62 -9.67 2.10 -1.30
C GLY A 62 -10.81 1.12 -1.44
N THR A 63 -11.01 0.63 -2.67
CA THR A 63 -12.09 -0.29 -3.01
C THR A 63 -11.54 -1.60 -3.58
N CYS A 64 -11.98 -2.74 -3.03
CA CYS A 64 -11.69 -4.05 -3.60
C CYS A 64 -12.53 -4.26 -4.86
N ILE A 65 -11.92 -4.31 -6.04
CA ILE A 65 -12.66 -4.48 -7.31
C ILE A 65 -13.23 -5.88 -7.50
N ARG A 66 -12.82 -6.86 -6.67
CA ARG A 66 -13.35 -8.22 -6.71
C ARG A 66 -14.73 -8.34 -6.07
N CYS A 67 -14.96 -7.66 -4.94
CA CYS A 67 -16.21 -7.77 -4.18
C CYS A 67 -16.93 -6.43 -3.92
N GLY A 68 -16.35 -5.30 -4.32
CA GLY A 68 -16.91 -3.96 -4.14
C GLY A 68 -16.77 -3.39 -2.72
N ALA A 69 -16.08 -4.07 -1.80
CA ALA A 69 -15.90 -3.56 -0.44
C ALA A 69 -14.97 -2.34 -0.40
N SER A 70 -15.43 -1.24 0.18
CA SER A 70 -14.58 -0.11 0.59
C SER A 70 -13.88 -0.44 1.89
N VAL A 71 -12.56 -0.22 1.94
CA VAL A 71 -11.72 -0.61 3.07
C VAL A 71 -10.74 0.50 3.42
N THR A 72 -10.60 0.77 4.72
CA THR A 72 -9.42 1.43 5.28
C THR A 72 -8.52 0.35 5.88
N THR A 73 -7.26 0.34 5.47
CA THR A 73 -6.26 -0.64 5.88
C THR A 73 -5.44 -0.13 7.06
N GLY A 74 -4.92 -1.04 7.87
CA GLY A 74 -3.74 -0.75 8.69
C GLY A 74 -2.47 -0.70 7.83
N PRO A 75 -1.27 -0.62 8.43
CA PRO A 75 -0.03 -0.45 7.68
C PRO A 75 0.21 -1.59 6.69
N VAL A 76 0.15 -1.28 5.39
CA VAL A 76 0.45 -2.21 4.30
C VAL A 76 1.88 -1.95 3.80
N PRO A 77 2.78 -2.94 3.81
CA PRO A 77 4.13 -2.76 3.31
C PRO A 77 4.17 -2.27 1.85
N VAL A 78 5.01 -1.28 1.57
CA VAL A 78 5.22 -0.72 0.21
C VAL A 78 6.63 -0.96 -0.31
N GLY A 79 7.58 -1.22 0.57
CA GLY A 79 8.96 -1.56 0.21
C GLY A 79 9.88 -1.61 1.42
N ARG A 80 11.19 -1.63 1.15
CA ARG A 80 12.22 -1.71 2.19
C ARG A 80 13.38 -0.76 1.93
N LEU A 81 13.94 -0.25 3.02
CA LEU A 81 15.20 0.48 3.01
C LEU A 81 16.37 -0.51 2.88
N VAL A 82 17.23 -0.30 1.88
CA VAL A 82 18.41 -1.12 1.59
C VAL A 82 19.62 -0.21 1.41
N GLY A 83 20.52 -0.22 2.40
CA GLY A 83 21.64 0.73 2.43
C GLY A 83 21.13 2.17 2.52
N ALA A 84 21.46 2.97 1.51
CA ALA A 84 21.00 4.35 1.35
C ALA A 84 19.85 4.51 0.34
N GLY A 85 19.22 3.40 -0.10
CA GLY A 85 18.17 3.42 -1.10
C GLY A 85 16.89 2.72 -0.65
N PHE A 86 15.89 2.74 -1.54
CA PHE A 86 14.59 2.12 -1.36
C PHE A 86 14.30 1.08 -2.44
N GLU A 87 13.95 -0.13 -2.02
CA GLU A 87 13.48 -1.20 -2.89
C GLU A 87 11.95 -1.36 -2.75
N PRO A 88 11.18 -1.06 -3.81
CA PRO A 88 9.73 -1.23 -3.78
C PRO A 88 9.37 -2.72 -3.78
N LEU A 89 8.21 -3.04 -3.21
CA LEU A 89 7.64 -4.38 -3.42
C LEU A 89 7.32 -4.61 -4.90
N ALA A 90 7.46 -5.85 -5.35
CA ALA A 90 7.05 -6.24 -6.69
C ALA A 90 5.56 -5.94 -6.91
N ALA A 91 5.18 -5.48 -8.10
CA ALA A 91 3.81 -5.09 -8.42
C ALA A 91 2.77 -6.20 -8.17
N GLY A 92 3.17 -7.47 -8.30
CA GLY A 92 2.32 -8.64 -8.04
C GLY A 92 2.43 -9.22 -6.63
N ALA A 93 3.14 -8.57 -5.71
CA ALA A 93 3.31 -9.07 -4.35
C ALA A 93 1.99 -9.01 -3.58
N VAL A 94 1.64 -10.13 -2.94
CA VAL A 94 0.57 -10.17 -1.93
C VAL A 94 1.11 -9.57 -0.64
N ARG A 95 0.38 -8.59 -0.11
CA ARG A 95 0.71 -7.80 1.07
C ARG A 95 -0.22 -8.21 2.20
N THR A 96 0.29 -8.20 3.42
CA THR A 96 -0.51 -8.41 4.62
C THR A 96 -0.38 -7.17 5.48
N PRO A 97 -1.49 -6.51 5.87
CA PRO A 97 -1.43 -5.42 6.81
C PRO A 97 -0.85 -5.92 8.15
N GLY A 98 0.06 -5.15 8.74
CA GLY A 98 0.68 -5.48 10.02
C GLY A 98 2.21 -5.42 9.97
N GLY A 99 2.80 -4.96 11.08
CA GLY A 99 4.24 -4.69 11.19
C GLY A 99 4.58 -3.22 11.06
N GLY A 100 3.76 -2.30 11.59
CA GLY A 100 4.17 -0.94 11.89
C GLY A 100 4.03 -0.79 13.39
N GLY A 101 5.15 -0.68 14.12
CA GLY A 101 5.10 -0.39 15.55
C GLY A 101 4.20 0.82 15.79
N ASP A 102 3.33 0.70 16.79
CA ASP A 102 2.49 1.78 17.29
C ASP A 102 3.34 3.03 17.53
N ASN A 103 3.27 3.98 16.61
CA ASN A 103 3.94 5.27 16.72
C ASN A 103 2.94 6.38 17.07
N ARG A 104 1.75 6.02 17.59
CA ARG A 104 0.87 6.99 18.24
C ARG A 104 1.47 7.37 19.59
N LYS A 105 2.31 8.40 19.59
CA LYS A 105 2.56 9.23 20.78
C LYS A 105 1.70 10.47 20.73
#